data_AF-A0A1T4M552-F1
#
_entry.id   AF-A0A1T4M552-F1
#
_cell.length_a   1.000
_cell.length_b   1.000
_cell.length_c   1.000
_cell.angle_alpha   90.00
_cell.angle_beta   90.00
_cell.angle_gamma   90.00
#
_symmetry.space_group_name_H-M   'P 1'
#
loop_
_entity.id
_entity.type
_entity.pdbx_description
1 polymer ?
#
loop_
_entity_poly.entity_id
_entity_poly.type
_entity_poly.pdbx_seq_one_letter_code
_entity_poly.pdbx_strand_id
1 'polypeptide(L)'
;MNLTVQGMTCGHCVAAISRAVDALGGRAQVDLTRGTVTVEGTTDVAAVRRAIEDEGYKVVDVQAADAERGGGPGGSCCGCRG
;
A
#
# COMPACT_ATOMS: atom_id res chain seq x y z
N MET A 1 2.12 -7.08 -8.20
CA MET A 1 1.84 -7.25 -6.76
C MET A 1 0.35 -7.05 -6.50
N ASN A 2 -0.24 -7.71 -5.51
CA ASN A 2 -1.67 -7.59 -5.23
C ASN A 2 -1.89 -6.93 -3.87
N LEU A 3 -2.84 -6.00 -3.78
CA LEU A 3 -3.23 -5.31 -2.56
C LEU A 3 -4.72 -5.52 -2.30
N THR A 4 -5.09 -5.71 -1.04
CA THR A 4 -6.49 -5.69 -0.61
C THR A 4 -6.77 -4.34 0.02
N VAL A 5 -7.76 -3.65 -0.52
CA VAL A 5 -8.17 -2.32 -0.05
C VAL A 5 -9.58 -2.43 0.52
N GLN A 6 -9.80 -1.87 1.71
CA GLN A 6 -11.10 -1.84 2.35
C GLN A 6 -11.72 -0.45 2.20
N GLY A 7 -13.02 -0.39 1.92
CA GLY A 7 -13.74 0.88 1.71
C GLY A 7 -13.93 1.28 0.24
N MET A 8 -13.54 0.45 -0.73
CA MET A 8 -13.89 0.64 -2.13
C MET A 8 -15.33 0.20 -2.40
N THR A 9 -16.28 1.09 -2.10
CA THR A 9 -17.72 0.84 -2.20
C THR A 9 -18.35 1.43 -3.46
N CYS A 10 -17.60 2.16 -4.30
CA CYS A 10 -18.12 2.82 -5.50
C CYS A 10 -17.09 2.90 -6.64
N GLY A 11 -17.57 2.88 -7.89
CA GLY A 11 -16.70 2.90 -9.09
C GLY A 11 -15.74 4.10 -9.20
N HIS A 12 -16.02 5.21 -8.50
CA HIS A 12 -15.12 6.37 -8.43
C HIS A 12 -13.78 6.06 -7.75
N CYS A 13 -13.74 5.06 -6.85
CA CYS A 13 -12.50 4.68 -6.15
C CYS A 13 -11.45 4.09 -7.11
N VAL A 14 -11.88 3.46 -8.20
CA VAL A 14 -10.99 2.83 -9.18
C VAL A 14 -10.10 3.88 -9.87
N ALA A 15 -10.70 5.00 -10.29
CA ALA A 15 -9.99 6.05 -11.00
C ALA A 15 -8.91 6.70 -10.12
N ALA A 16 -9.24 7.00 -8.87
CA ALA A 16 -8.32 7.55 -7.87
C ALA A 16 -7.09 6.66 -7.67
N ILE A 17 -7.32 5.38 -7.36
CA ILE A 17 -6.24 4.39 -7.14
C ILE A 17 -5.40 4.21 -8.40
N SER A 18 -6.04 4.15 -9.57
CA SER A 18 -5.33 4.00 -10.84
C SER A 18 -4.40 5.20 -11.10
N ARG A 19 -4.87 6.43 -10.85
CA ARG A 19 -4.05 7.65 -10.99
C ARG A 19 -2.88 7.71 -10.02
N ALA A 20 -3.09 7.33 -8.75
CA ALA A 20 -2.04 7.29 -7.75
C ALA A 20 -0.89 6.34 -8.14
N VAL A 21 -1.23 5.18 -8.71
CA VAL A 21 -0.24 4.18 -9.15
C VAL A 21 0.40 4.58 -10.49
N ASP A 22 -0.36 5.19 -11.40
CA ASP A 22 0.15 5.73 -12.67
C ASP A 22 1.20 6.83 -12.45
N ALA A 23 1.00 7.67 -11.43
CA ALA A 23 1.98 8.68 -11.00
C ALA A 23 3.31 8.08 -10.53
N LEU A 24 3.31 6.83 -10.07
CA LEU A 24 4.50 6.07 -9.69
C LEU A 24 5.14 5.34 -10.88
N GLY A 25 4.61 5.52 -12.10
CA GLY A 25 5.05 4.82 -13.30
C GLY A 25 4.56 3.37 -13.39
N GLY A 26 3.63 2.99 -12.52
CA GLY A 26 3.00 1.66 -12.54
C GLY A 26 1.62 1.68 -13.18
N ARG A 27 1.00 0.50 -13.30
CA ARG A 27 -0.40 0.33 -13.72
C ARG A 27 -1.16 -0.34 -12.59
N ALA A 28 -2.28 0.24 -12.17
CA ALA A 28 -3.21 -0.39 -11.22
C ALA A 28 -4.47 -0.90 -11.90
N GLN A 29 -4.80 -2.16 -11.60
CA GLN A 29 -5.98 -2.88 -12.03
C GLN A 29 -6.83 -3.17 -10.78
N VAL A 30 -7.97 -2.51 -10.64
CA VAL A 30 -8.85 -2.69 -9.49
C VAL A 30 -9.96 -3.68 -9.83
N ASP A 31 -10.14 -4.69 -8.99
CA ASP A 31 -11.20 -5.69 -9.07
C ASP A 31 -12.17 -5.50 -7.90
N LEU A 32 -13.33 -4.89 -8.19
CA LEU A 32 -14.39 -4.66 -7.21
C LEU A 32 -15.13 -5.95 -6.82
N THR A 33 -15.14 -6.95 -7.70
CA THR A 33 -15.82 -8.23 -7.46
C THR A 33 -15.09 -9.03 -6.39
N ARG A 34 -13.76 -9.03 -6.46
CA ARG A 34 -12.88 -9.72 -5.52
C ARG A 34 -12.40 -8.83 -4.38
N GLY A 35 -12.52 -7.51 -4.53
CA GLY A 35 -12.00 -6.56 -3.58
C GLY A 35 -10.47 -6.52 -3.56
N THR A 36 -9.82 -6.63 -4.71
CA THR A 36 -8.36 -6.66 -4.84
C THR A 36 -7.86 -5.67 -5.88
N VAL A 37 -6.66 -5.13 -5.67
CA VAL A 37 -5.95 -4.21 -6.57
C VAL A 37 -4.66 -4.86 -7.02
N THR A 38 -4.52 -5.13 -8.31
CA THR A 38 -3.29 -5.65 -8.91
C THR A 38 -2.48 -4.49 -9.45
N VAL A 39 -1.22 -4.38 -9.04
CA VAL A 39 -0.29 -3.35 -9.50
C VAL A 39 0.85 -3.98 -10.29
N GLU A 40 1.10 -3.44 -11.47
CA GLU A 40 2.12 -3.87 -12.43
C GLU A 40 3.08 -2.71 -12.73
N GLY A 41 4.34 -3.01 -13.07
CA GLY A 41 5.34 -2.00 -13.44
C GLY A 41 5.97 -1.21 -12.27
N THR A 42 5.40 -1.29 -11.07
CA THR A 42 6.01 -0.77 -9.83
C THR A 42 6.07 -1.84 -8.74
N THR A 43 7.18 -1.87 -8.02
CA THR A 43 7.44 -2.79 -6.90
C THR A 43 7.44 -2.08 -5.55
N ASP A 44 7.28 -0.75 -5.52
CA ASP A 44 7.32 0.02 -4.27
C ASP A 44 5.95 0.06 -3.58
N VAL A 45 5.74 -0.93 -2.74
CA VAL A 45 4.51 -1.11 -1.95
C VAL A 45 4.26 0.07 -1.02
N ALA A 46 5.31 0.57 -0.39
CA ALA A 46 5.20 1.63 0.61
C ALA A 46 4.72 2.92 -0.06
N ALA A 47 5.27 3.26 -1.23
CA ALA A 47 4.82 4.38 -2.04
C ALA A 47 3.37 4.20 -2.51
N VAL A 48 3.03 3.03 -3.06
CA VAL A 48 1.67 2.74 -3.53
C VAL A 48 0.65 2.82 -2.39
N ARG A 49 0.94 2.16 -1.27
CA ARG A 49 0.09 2.19 -0.07
C ARG A 49 -0.12 3.61 0.40
N ARG A 50 0.96 4.39 0.54
CA ARG A 50 0.89 5.77 1.02
C ARG A 50 0.07 6.66 0.09
N ALA A 51 0.22 6.50 -1.22
CA ALA A 51 -0.59 7.23 -2.20
C ALA A 51 -2.09 6.88 -2.10
N ILE A 52 -2.41 5.60 -1.85
CA ILE A 52 -3.79 5.13 -1.64
C ILE A 52 -4.35 5.65 -0.30
N GLU A 53 -3.55 5.67 0.77
CA GLU A 53 -3.94 6.20 2.08
C GLU A 53 -4.16 7.73 2.06
N ASP A 54 -3.36 8.46 1.28
CA ASP A 54 -3.50 9.91 1.09
C ASP A 54 -4.83 10.28 0.40
N GLU A 55 -5.26 9.44 -0.55
CA GLU A 55 -6.59 9.52 -1.18
C GLU A 55 -7.74 9.14 -0.22
N GLY A 56 -7.44 8.68 0.99
CA GLY A 56 -8.43 8.36 2.03
C GLY A 56 -8.86 6.90 2.07
N TYR A 57 -8.13 5.99 1.42
CA TYR A 57 -8.44 4.55 1.40
C TYR A 57 -7.51 3.73 2.28
N LYS A 58 -8.06 2.72 2.96
CA LYS A 58 -7.26 1.87 3.86
C LYS A 58 -6.82 0.59 3.16
N VAL A 59 -5.52 0.40 3.02
CA VAL A 59 -4.93 -0.86 2.55
C VAL A 59 -4.84 -1.83 3.71
N VAL A 60 -5.51 -2.98 3.61
CA VAL A 60 -5.61 -3.98 4.70
C VAL A 60 -4.67 -5.16 4.50
N ASP A 61 -4.32 -5.46 3.26
CA ASP A 61 -3.36 -6.52 2.95
C ASP A 61 -2.52 -6.09 1.76
N VAL A 62 -1.23 -6.41 1.79
CA VAL A 62 -0.37 -6.23 0.63
C VAL A 62 0.39 -7.52 0.38
N GLN A 63 -0.05 -8.23 -0.63
CA GLN A 63 0.61 -9.39 -1.21
C GLN A 63 1.60 -8.88 -2.28
N ALA A 64 2.56 -8.12 -1.80
CA ALA A 64 3.83 -7.93 -2.46
C ALA A 64 4.81 -8.66 -1.57
N ALA A 65 5.37 -9.76 -2.03
CA ALA A 65 6.28 -10.57 -1.22
C ALA A 65 7.39 -9.66 -0.62
N ASP A 66 7.29 -9.42 0.70
CA ASP A 66 8.22 -8.70 1.58
C ASP A 66 8.77 -7.37 1.04
N ALA A 67 8.03 -6.28 1.23
CA ALA A 67 8.67 -4.99 1.52
C ALA A 67 9.28 -5.10 2.93
N GLU A 68 10.35 -5.91 3.02
CA GLU A 68 11.41 -5.93 4.04
C GLU A 68 10.96 -5.36 5.38
N ARG A 69 10.36 -6.20 6.23
CA ARG A 69 10.37 -6.03 7.70
C ARG A 69 10.40 -4.54 8.13
N GLY A 70 9.29 -3.84 7.91
CA GLY A 70 9.10 -2.44 8.32
C GLY A 70 9.72 -2.20 9.69
N GLY A 71 10.83 -1.48 9.67
CA GLY A 71 11.80 -1.45 10.75
C GLY A 71 11.33 -0.70 11.98
N GLY A 72 11.87 -1.13 13.11
CA GLY A 72 12.18 -0.25 14.22
C GLY A 72 13.64 -0.43 14.65
N PRO A 73 14.57 0.44 14.22
CA PRO A 73 15.73 0.77 15.03
C PRO A 73 15.37 1.99 15.89
N GLY A 74 15.07 1.76 17.16
CA GLY A 74 14.80 2.82 18.13
C GLY A 74 14.45 2.17 19.47
N GLY A 75 15.37 1.97 20.43
CA GLY A 75 16.53 2.77 20.75
C GLY A 75 16.17 3.73 21.89
N SER A 76 16.46 3.30 23.12
CA SER A 76 16.60 4.07 24.37
C SER A 76 16.61 3.06 25.52
N CYS A 77 17.42 3.11 26.58
CA CYS A 77 18.35 4.10 27.10
C CYS A 77 18.92 3.52 28.41
N CYS A 78 20.15 3.92 28.74
CA CYS A 78 20.71 4.09 30.09
C CYS A 78 21.07 2.85 30.93
N GLY A 79 22.35 2.81 31.32
CA GLY A 79 22.94 1.79 32.19
C GLY A 79 22.62 1.92 33.68
N CYS A 80 22.68 0.78 34.36
CA CYS A 80 22.72 0.59 35.81
C CYS A 80 23.57 -0.69 36.04
N ARG A 81 24.89 -0.57 36.20
CA ARG A 81 25.59 -0.57 37.50
C ARG A 81 25.44 -1.89 38.28
N GLY A 82 26.54 -2.64 38.39
CA GLY A 82 26.71 -3.82 39.25
C GLY A 82 28.06 -4.45 39.04
#